data_AF-A0A498DND6-F1
#
_entry.id   AF-A0A498DND6-F1
#
_cell.length_a   1.000
_cell.length_b   1.000
_cell.length_c   1.000
_cell.angle_alpha   90.00
_cell.angle_beta   90.00
_cell.angle_gamma   90.00
#
_symmetry.space_group_name_H-M   'P 1'
#
loop_
_entity.id
_entity.type
_entity.pdbx_description
1 polymer ?
#
loop_
_entity_poly.entity_id
_entity_poly.type
_entity_poly.pdbx_seq_one_letter_code
_entity_poly.pdbx_strand_id
1 'polypeptide(L)'
;MVVNVEVVKMQAKVAETIALLEQANNEYGSSLVFACSFGAEDVVMIDLISKHAPSIQVVTLDTGRLPQATYNVMDACREKYHLELKVYCPDAAEVEAMVCESGLNLFYQSVEKRKQCCEIRKIHPLKRALSGKQAWITGVRREQADSRLDMTAVEDDAHFGLKKFNPLIEWTESEVWDYIRSNDVPYNALHDQHYPSIGCEPCSRSITVGEDPRSGRWWWEREDGVAECGLHASPLKKP
;
A
#
# COMPACT_ATOMS: atom_id res chain seq x y z
N MET A 1 33.60 -13.63 -17.29
CA MET A 1 32.47 -13.47 -16.35
C MET A 1 31.23 -13.23 -17.17
N VAL A 2 30.29 -14.18 -17.17
CA VAL A 2 28.97 -13.94 -17.78
C VAL A 2 28.20 -13.09 -16.76
N VAL A 3 28.04 -11.81 -17.04
CA VAL A 3 27.17 -10.96 -16.21
C VAL A 3 25.75 -11.47 -16.43
N ASN A 4 25.10 -11.95 -15.37
CA ASN A 4 23.74 -12.46 -15.47
C ASN A 4 22.80 -11.30 -15.84
N VAL A 5 22.16 -11.39 -17.01
CA VAL A 5 21.29 -10.34 -17.56
C VAL A 5 20.16 -9.96 -16.60
N GLU A 6 19.65 -10.93 -15.83
CA GLU A 6 18.59 -10.68 -14.83
C GLU A 6 19.10 -9.81 -13.67
N VAL A 7 20.32 -10.03 -13.21
CA VAL A 7 20.95 -9.22 -12.15
C VAL A 7 21.13 -7.78 -12.62
N VAL A 8 21.55 -7.57 -13.86
CA VAL A 8 21.72 -6.22 -14.45
C VAL A 8 20.37 -5.51 -14.56
N LYS A 9 19.33 -6.20 -15.01
CA LYS A 9 17.98 -5.63 -15.10
C LYS A 9 17.44 -5.23 -13.73
N MET A 10 17.63 -6.08 -12.72
CA MET A 10 17.20 -5.78 -11.36
C MET A 10 17.93 -4.57 -10.78
N GLN A 11 19.25 -4.48 -10.98
CA GLN A 11 20.05 -3.32 -10.55
C GLN A 11 19.58 -2.03 -11.23
N ALA A 12 19.25 -2.08 -12.52
CA ALA A 12 18.71 -0.93 -13.26
C ALA A 12 17.36 -0.48 -12.67
N LYS A 13 16.42 -1.40 -12.43
CA LYS A 13 15.12 -1.06 -11.80
C LYS A 13 15.30 -0.46 -10.41
N VAL A 14 16.19 -1.01 -9.59
CA VAL A 14 16.51 -0.46 -8.27
C VAL A 14 17.06 0.96 -8.41
N ALA A 15 18.00 1.20 -9.33
CA ALA A 15 18.55 2.52 -9.57
C ALA A 15 17.50 3.54 -10.04
N GLU A 16 16.59 3.14 -10.93
CA GLU A 16 15.46 3.97 -11.38
C GLU A 16 14.50 4.31 -10.24
N THR A 17 14.16 3.33 -9.40
CA THR A 17 13.32 3.54 -8.21
C THR A 17 13.98 4.50 -7.22
N ILE A 18 15.29 4.34 -6.96
CA ILE A 18 16.05 5.25 -6.10
C ILE A 18 16.07 6.67 -6.68
N ALA A 19 16.35 6.81 -7.97
CA ALA A 19 16.40 8.12 -8.63
C ALA A 19 15.06 8.85 -8.52
N LEU A 20 13.93 8.14 -8.67
CA LEU A 20 12.61 8.74 -8.52
C LEU A 20 12.30 9.13 -7.07
N LEU A 21 12.71 8.32 -6.08
CA LEU A 21 12.59 8.65 -4.66
C LEU A 21 13.40 9.90 -4.30
N GLU A 22 14.65 9.98 -4.75
CA GLU A 22 15.52 11.14 -4.54
C GLU A 22 14.96 12.38 -5.24
N GLN A 23 14.47 12.25 -6.48
CA GLN A 23 13.80 13.34 -7.19
C GLN A 23 12.62 13.88 -6.38
N ALA A 24 11.70 13.00 -5.96
CA ALA A 24 10.53 13.40 -5.19
C ALA A 24 10.93 14.08 -3.87
N ASN A 25 11.92 13.52 -3.17
CA ASN A 25 12.40 14.07 -1.90
C ASN A 25 13.04 15.45 -2.08
N ASN A 26 13.82 15.64 -3.15
CA ASN A 26 14.44 16.92 -3.47
C ASN A 26 13.42 17.99 -3.86
N GLU A 27 12.36 17.59 -4.57
CA GLU A 27 11.32 18.52 -5.04
C GLU A 27 10.35 18.94 -3.92
N TYR A 28 9.92 18.00 -3.08
CA TYR A 28 8.85 18.23 -2.11
C TYR A 28 9.31 18.26 -0.64
N GLY A 29 10.49 17.72 -0.32
CA GLY A 29 11.04 17.71 1.04
C GLY A 29 10.04 17.25 2.10
N SER A 30 9.84 18.06 3.13
CA SER A 30 8.89 17.77 4.23
C SER A 30 7.41 17.70 3.80
N SER A 31 7.08 18.18 2.61
CA SER A 31 5.74 18.12 2.01
C SER A 31 5.49 16.81 1.25
N LEU A 32 6.48 15.90 1.20
CA LEU A 32 6.37 14.54 0.71
C LEU A 32 6.01 13.58 1.86
N VAL A 33 5.29 12.52 1.53
CA VAL A 33 4.97 11.45 2.48
C VAL A 33 4.82 10.11 1.77
N PHE A 34 5.33 9.03 2.35
CA PHE A 34 5.09 7.67 1.88
C PHE A 34 3.97 7.01 2.70
N ALA A 35 2.88 6.61 2.04
CA ALA A 35 1.79 5.87 2.66
C ALA A 35 2.04 4.36 2.57
N CYS A 36 2.32 3.73 3.72
CA CYS A 36 2.74 2.34 3.83
C CYS A 36 1.65 1.47 4.45
N SER A 37 1.25 0.42 3.75
CA SER A 37 0.35 -0.64 4.21
C SER A 37 1.07 -1.88 4.75
N PHE A 38 2.41 -1.93 4.62
CA PHE A 38 3.26 -3.08 4.96
C PHE A 38 2.93 -4.36 4.17
N GLY A 39 2.43 -4.20 2.95
CA GLY A 39 2.47 -5.26 1.93
C GLY A 39 3.89 -5.48 1.40
N ALA A 40 4.08 -6.51 0.57
CA ALA A 40 5.39 -6.87 0.00
C ALA A 40 6.08 -5.69 -0.72
N GLU A 41 5.31 -4.89 -1.47
CA GLU A 41 5.83 -3.72 -2.18
C GLU A 41 6.29 -2.63 -1.22
N ASP A 42 5.49 -2.37 -0.19
CA ASP A 42 5.73 -1.27 0.72
C ASP A 42 6.95 -1.56 1.62
N VAL A 43 7.26 -2.82 1.92
CA VAL A 43 8.49 -3.15 2.66
C VAL A 43 9.75 -2.99 1.81
N VAL A 44 9.67 -3.21 0.48
CA VAL A 44 10.74 -2.83 -0.45
C VAL A 44 10.94 -1.32 -0.44
N MET A 45 9.85 -0.55 -0.48
CA MET A 45 9.91 0.91 -0.37
C MET A 45 10.51 1.39 0.95
N ILE A 46 10.16 0.76 2.08
CA ILE A 46 10.79 1.07 3.38
C ILE A 46 12.30 0.86 3.31
N ASP A 47 12.76 -0.28 2.79
CA ASP A 47 14.19 -0.59 2.70
C ASP A 47 14.94 0.44 1.84
N LEU A 48 14.40 0.76 0.65
CA LEU A 48 14.98 1.74 -0.27
C LEU A 48 14.97 3.16 0.30
N ILE A 49 13.84 3.61 0.87
CA ILE A 49 13.73 4.92 1.51
C ILE A 49 14.72 5.04 2.67
N SER A 50 14.81 4.02 3.53
CA SER A 50 15.70 4.05 4.70
C SER A 50 17.18 4.15 4.31
N LYS A 51 17.57 3.56 3.17
CA LYS A 51 18.96 3.58 2.68
C LYS A 51 19.31 4.84 1.89
N HIS A 52 18.37 5.40 1.12
CA HIS A 52 18.67 6.41 0.10
C HIS A 52 17.97 7.74 0.31
N ALA A 53 16.80 7.77 0.96
CA ALA A 53 16.03 8.97 1.20
C ALA A 53 15.40 9.01 2.61
N PRO A 54 16.20 8.86 3.70
CA PRO A 54 15.70 8.65 5.06
C PRO A 54 14.90 9.85 5.63
N SER A 55 14.93 11.01 4.97
CA SER A 55 14.10 12.16 5.32
C SER A 55 12.64 12.04 4.90
N ILE A 56 12.29 11.10 4.02
CA ILE A 56 10.91 10.87 3.60
C ILE A 56 10.12 10.31 4.79
N GLN A 57 9.08 11.04 5.19
CA GLN A 57 8.19 10.60 6.25
C GLN A 57 7.39 9.36 5.82
N VAL A 58 7.44 8.30 6.62
CA VAL A 58 6.61 7.10 6.42
C VAL A 58 5.40 7.14 7.35
N VAL A 59 4.21 7.02 6.78
CA VAL A 59 2.94 6.98 7.51
C VAL A 59 2.22 5.67 7.26
N THR A 60 1.45 5.23 8.25
CA THR A 60 0.56 4.07 8.08
C THR A 60 -0.82 4.34 8.67
N LEU A 61 -1.80 3.58 8.18
CA LEU A 61 -3.19 3.66 8.62
C LEU A 61 -3.50 2.42 9.46
N ASP A 62 -3.52 2.60 10.78
CA ASP A 62 -4.00 1.55 11.67
C ASP A 62 -5.53 1.62 11.72
N THR A 63 -6.17 0.70 11.01
CA THR A 63 -7.64 0.65 10.98
C THR A 63 -8.26 0.10 12.26
N GLY A 64 -7.45 -0.38 13.22
CA GLY A 64 -7.88 -1.15 14.38
C GLY A 64 -8.37 -2.56 14.04
N ARG A 65 -8.18 -3.01 12.79
CA ARG A 65 -8.62 -4.32 12.27
C ARG A 65 -7.56 -4.96 11.37
N LEU A 66 -6.29 -4.59 11.52
CA LEU A 66 -5.18 -5.23 10.81
C LEU A 66 -4.89 -6.60 11.45
N PRO A 67 -4.40 -7.59 10.68
CA PRO A 67 -3.98 -8.85 11.27
C PRO A 67 -2.71 -8.65 12.11
N GLN A 68 -2.53 -9.49 13.14
CA GLN A 68 -1.36 -9.42 14.03
C GLN A 68 -0.03 -9.46 13.25
N ALA A 69 0.03 -10.25 12.18
CA ALA A 69 1.21 -10.35 11.34
C ALA A 69 1.60 -9.02 10.67
N THR A 70 0.64 -8.13 10.38
CA THR A 70 0.95 -6.78 9.89
C THR A 70 1.62 -5.95 10.98
N TYR A 71 1.12 -5.95 12.22
CA TYR A 71 1.80 -5.26 13.32
C TYR A 71 3.21 -5.81 13.57
N ASN A 72 3.40 -7.13 13.46
CA ASN A 72 4.71 -7.74 13.64
C ASN A 72 5.74 -7.24 12.60
N VAL A 73 5.36 -7.13 11.32
CA VAL A 73 6.26 -6.56 10.31
C VAL A 73 6.46 -5.05 10.48
N MET A 74 5.45 -4.32 10.99
CA MET A 74 5.64 -2.90 11.36
C MET A 74 6.78 -2.74 12.37
N ASP A 75 6.74 -3.51 13.45
CA ASP A 75 7.76 -3.44 14.50
C ASP A 75 9.12 -3.96 14.00
N ALA A 76 9.15 -5.05 13.23
CA ALA A 76 10.39 -5.55 12.63
C ALA A 76 11.06 -4.50 11.71
N CYS A 77 10.29 -3.76 10.92
CA CYS A 77 10.81 -2.65 10.11
C CYS A 77 11.29 -1.47 10.98
N ARG A 78 10.56 -1.12 12.04
CA ARG A 78 10.98 -0.07 12.99
C ARG A 78 12.30 -0.41 13.65
N GLU A 79 12.47 -1.66 14.08
CA GLU A 79 13.69 -2.15 14.72
C GLU A 79 14.86 -2.20 13.73
N LYS A 80 14.66 -2.82 12.55
CA LYS A 80 15.73 -2.99 11.55
C LYS A 80 16.22 -1.66 10.98
N TYR A 81 15.31 -0.73 10.69
CA TYR A 81 15.63 0.51 9.97
C TYR A 81 15.67 1.76 10.87
N HIS A 82 15.42 1.62 12.17
CA HIS A 82 15.19 2.77 13.07
C HIS A 82 14.12 3.74 12.53
N LEU A 83 13.10 3.16 11.89
CA LEU A 83 12.09 3.91 11.14
C LEU A 83 11.21 4.75 12.07
N GLU A 84 11.17 6.06 11.85
CA GLU A 84 10.17 6.94 12.46
C GLU A 84 8.81 6.76 11.76
N LEU A 85 8.06 5.76 12.21
CA LEU A 85 6.74 5.45 11.68
C LEU A 85 5.66 6.32 12.35
N LYS A 86 4.94 7.11 11.55
CA LYS A 86 3.77 7.86 12.05
C LYS A 86 2.47 7.09 11.77
N VAL A 87 1.79 6.69 12.85
CA VAL A 87 0.55 5.91 12.79
C VAL A 87 -0.68 6.82 12.86
N TYR A 88 -1.62 6.64 11.94
CA TYR A 88 -2.92 7.34 11.95
C TYR A 88 -4.06 6.34 12.18
N CYS A 89 -4.76 6.49 13.31
CA CYS A 89 -5.92 5.67 13.67
C CYS A 89 -7.23 6.40 13.35
N PRO A 90 -8.35 5.71 13.06
CA PRO A 90 -9.64 6.35 12.87
C PRO A 90 -10.11 7.15 14.08
N ASP A 91 -10.96 8.14 13.82
CA ASP A 91 -11.65 8.85 14.88
C ASP A 91 -12.57 7.88 15.65
N ALA A 92 -12.44 7.87 16.97
CA ALA A 92 -13.15 6.91 17.82
C ALA A 92 -14.67 7.15 17.79
N ALA A 93 -15.12 8.41 17.75
CA ALA A 93 -16.53 8.75 17.74
C ALA A 93 -17.19 8.37 16.40
N GLU A 94 -16.49 8.57 15.28
CA GLU A 94 -16.96 8.11 13.97
C GLU A 94 -17.09 6.57 13.91
N VAL A 95 -16.10 5.87 14.46
CA VAL A 95 -16.13 4.40 14.54
C VAL A 95 -17.27 3.93 15.44
N GLU A 96 -17.43 4.52 16.62
CA GLU A 96 -18.48 4.19 17.59
C GLU A 96 -19.87 4.36 16.97
N ALA A 97 -20.14 5.53 16.36
CA ALA A 97 -21.41 5.80 15.70
C ALA A 97 -21.71 4.76 14.61
N MET A 98 -20.73 4.49 13.73
CA MET A 98 -20.89 3.52 12.63
C MET A 98 -21.20 2.11 13.15
N VAL A 99 -20.49 1.63 14.17
CA VAL A 99 -20.68 0.26 14.67
C VAL A 99 -21.95 0.11 15.51
N CYS A 100 -22.36 1.15 16.25
CA CYS A 100 -23.63 1.17 16.98
C CYS A 100 -24.83 1.15 16.03
N GLU A 101 -24.74 1.87 14.91
CA GLU A 101 -25.81 1.92 13.91
C GLU A 101 -25.87 0.66 13.03
N SER A 102 -24.71 0.19 12.56
CA SER A 102 -24.64 -0.79 11.46
C SER A 102 -24.03 -2.14 11.84
N GLY A 103 -23.56 -2.29 13.09
CA GLY A 103 -22.89 -3.49 13.60
C GLY A 103 -21.38 -3.53 13.34
N LEU A 104 -20.68 -4.37 14.12
CA LEU A 104 -19.21 -4.47 14.11
C LEU A 104 -18.61 -4.93 12.78
N ASN A 105 -19.38 -5.73 12.02
CA ASN A 105 -18.97 -6.30 10.73
C ASN A 105 -19.93 -5.85 9.60
N LEU A 106 -20.37 -4.59 9.64
CA LEU A 106 -21.25 -3.98 8.62
C LEU A 106 -20.80 -4.23 7.16
N PHE A 107 -19.49 -4.36 6.93
CA PHE A 107 -18.90 -4.56 5.61
C PHE A 107 -19.30 -5.88 4.92
N TYR A 108 -19.86 -6.85 5.64
CA TYR A 108 -20.46 -8.05 5.03
C TYR A 108 -21.89 -7.83 4.52
N GLN A 109 -22.55 -6.74 4.92
CA GLN A 109 -23.96 -6.51 4.61
C GLN A 109 -24.15 -5.97 3.19
N SER A 110 -23.27 -5.09 2.73
CA SER A 110 -23.29 -4.56 1.37
C SER A 110 -21.97 -3.86 0.99
N VAL A 111 -21.79 -3.62 -0.32
CA VAL A 111 -20.66 -2.85 -0.85
C VAL A 111 -20.64 -1.43 -0.27
N GLU A 112 -21.81 -0.80 -0.11
CA GLU A 112 -21.96 0.53 0.47
C GLU A 112 -21.50 0.56 1.92
N LYS A 113 -21.89 -0.43 2.73
CA LYS A 113 -21.46 -0.55 4.13
C LYS A 113 -19.96 -0.85 4.24
N ARG A 114 -19.40 -1.62 3.30
CA ARG A 114 -17.95 -1.82 3.20
C ARG A 114 -17.21 -0.54 2.79
N LYS A 115 -17.76 0.26 1.86
CA LYS A 115 -17.25 1.59 1.52
C LYS A 115 -17.32 2.54 2.72
N GLN A 116 -18.43 2.57 3.46
CA GLN A 116 -18.58 3.35 4.70
C GLN A 116 -17.50 2.99 5.72
N CYS A 117 -17.29 1.70 5.97
CA CYS A 117 -16.23 1.23 6.87
C CYS A 117 -14.83 1.67 6.39
N CYS A 118 -14.55 1.59 5.08
CA CYS A 118 -13.27 2.02 4.53
C CYS A 118 -13.11 3.54 4.57
N GLU A 119 -14.18 4.31 4.35
CA GLU A 119 -14.16 5.77 4.42
C GLU A 119 -13.71 6.22 5.82
N ILE A 120 -14.39 5.72 6.86
CA ILE A 120 -14.09 6.06 8.25
C ILE A 120 -12.74 5.50 8.70
N ARG A 121 -12.46 4.23 8.41
CA ARG A 121 -11.23 3.58 8.93
C ARG A 121 -9.97 3.85 8.13
N LYS A 122 -10.07 4.27 6.87
CA LYS A 122 -8.91 4.47 5.99
C LYS A 122 -8.87 5.86 5.37
N ILE A 123 -9.96 6.29 4.73
CA ILE A 123 -9.93 7.52 3.94
C ILE A 123 -9.84 8.76 4.85
N HIS A 124 -10.63 8.83 5.93
CA HIS A 124 -10.57 9.93 6.90
C HIS A 124 -9.17 10.02 7.56
N PRO A 125 -8.58 8.93 8.09
CA PRO A 125 -7.18 8.94 8.54
C PRO A 125 -6.17 9.36 7.47
N LEU A 126 -6.32 8.87 6.23
CA LEU A 126 -5.42 9.24 5.13
C LEU A 126 -5.51 10.74 4.82
N LYS A 127 -6.72 11.31 4.74
CA LYS A 127 -6.92 12.77 4.54
C LYS A 127 -6.18 13.59 5.59
N ARG A 128 -6.18 13.15 6.86
CA ARG A 128 -5.39 13.78 7.92
C ARG A 128 -3.88 13.59 7.72
N ALA A 129 -3.44 12.41 7.29
CA ALA A 129 -2.03 12.13 7.03
C ALA A 129 -1.45 12.94 5.86
N LEU A 130 -2.29 13.21 4.86
CA LEU A 130 -1.97 14.01 3.68
C LEU A 130 -2.20 15.52 3.88
N SER A 131 -2.78 15.94 5.00
CA SER A 131 -3.08 17.35 5.26
C SER A 131 -1.80 18.18 5.29
N GLY A 132 -1.77 19.25 4.48
CA GLY A 132 -0.60 20.12 4.33
C GLY A 132 0.54 19.54 3.50
N LYS A 133 0.37 18.34 2.91
CA LYS A 133 1.32 17.75 1.96
C LYS A 133 1.05 18.26 0.55
N GLN A 134 2.05 18.12 -0.32
CA GLN A 134 1.96 18.47 -1.75
C GLN A 134 2.17 17.26 -2.65
N ALA A 135 2.81 16.21 -2.13
CA ALA A 135 3.05 14.97 -2.82
C ALA A 135 2.97 13.76 -1.89
N TRP A 136 2.68 12.60 -2.46
CA TRP A 136 2.70 11.33 -1.76
C TRP A 136 3.22 10.18 -2.60
N ILE A 137 3.80 9.19 -1.94
CA ILE A 137 4.33 7.96 -2.54
C ILE A 137 3.43 6.80 -2.16
N THR A 138 3.22 5.87 -3.11
CA THR A 138 2.56 4.58 -2.87
C THR A 138 3.38 3.42 -3.45
N GLY A 139 3.26 2.22 -2.88
CA GLY A 139 3.89 1.00 -3.39
C GLY A 139 3.05 0.26 -4.44
N VAL A 140 2.15 0.93 -5.15
CA VAL A 140 1.31 0.27 -6.16
C VAL A 140 2.13 -0.18 -7.37
N ARG A 141 1.80 -1.36 -7.90
CA ARG A 141 2.33 -1.88 -9.17
C ARG A 141 1.21 -2.07 -10.19
N ARG A 142 1.58 -2.04 -11.49
CA ARG A 142 0.63 -2.23 -12.58
C ARG A 142 0.02 -3.63 -12.58
N GLU A 143 0.81 -4.66 -12.33
CA GLU A 143 0.37 -6.07 -12.33
C GLU A 143 -0.64 -6.42 -11.22
N GLN A 144 -0.89 -5.51 -10.26
CA GLN A 144 -1.80 -5.80 -9.16
C GLN A 144 -3.28 -5.80 -9.56
N ALA A 145 -3.69 -5.03 -10.59
CA ALA A 145 -5.07 -5.01 -11.08
C ALA A 145 -5.20 -4.32 -12.44
N ASP A 146 -6.18 -4.72 -13.25
CA ASP A 146 -6.48 -4.10 -14.56
C ASP A 146 -6.77 -2.60 -14.46
N SER A 147 -7.37 -2.16 -13.35
CA SER A 147 -7.63 -0.74 -13.07
C SER A 147 -6.37 0.13 -13.01
N ARG A 148 -5.18 -0.48 -12.98
CA ARG A 148 -3.88 0.18 -12.82
C ARG A 148 -3.07 0.23 -14.10
N LEU A 149 -3.58 -0.30 -15.23
CA LEU A 149 -2.85 -0.35 -16.49
C LEU A 149 -2.38 1.02 -16.97
N ASP A 150 -3.21 2.05 -16.79
CA ASP A 150 -2.93 3.42 -17.20
C ASP A 150 -2.11 4.23 -16.16
N MET A 151 -1.77 3.63 -15.01
CA MET A 151 -0.98 4.32 -13.98
C MET A 151 0.47 4.49 -14.42
N THR A 152 0.99 5.68 -14.16
CA THR A 152 2.37 6.09 -14.46
C THR A 152 3.20 6.17 -13.18
N ALA A 153 4.53 6.27 -13.33
CA ALA A 153 5.42 6.44 -12.19
C ALA A 153 5.18 7.75 -11.42
N VAL A 154 4.68 8.77 -12.12
CA VAL A 154 4.29 10.07 -11.57
C VAL A 154 2.97 10.51 -12.20
N GLU A 155 1.99 10.89 -11.37
CA GLU A 155 0.67 11.33 -11.82
C GLU A 155 0.08 12.41 -10.90
N ASP A 156 -0.90 13.16 -11.40
CA ASP A 156 -1.70 14.07 -10.57
C ASP A 156 -2.88 13.31 -9.96
N ASP A 157 -2.90 13.21 -8.63
CA ASP A 157 -4.02 12.64 -7.90
C ASP A 157 -5.11 13.69 -7.73
N ALA A 158 -6.11 13.66 -8.62
CA ALA A 158 -7.24 14.56 -8.57
C ALA A 158 -8.14 14.37 -7.33
N HIS A 159 -8.08 13.22 -6.65
CA HIS A 159 -8.89 12.96 -5.46
C HIS A 159 -8.36 13.73 -4.24
N PHE A 160 -7.04 13.73 -4.05
CA PHE A 160 -6.39 14.45 -2.94
C PHE A 160 -5.80 15.81 -3.36
N GLY A 161 -5.73 16.10 -4.65
CA GLY A 161 -5.11 17.32 -5.18
C GLY A 161 -3.58 17.33 -4.98
N LEU A 162 -2.94 16.17 -5.05
CA LEU A 162 -1.51 15.98 -4.76
C LEU A 162 -0.78 15.35 -5.95
N LYS A 163 0.53 15.58 -6.03
CA LYS A 163 1.39 14.76 -6.89
C LYS A 163 1.51 13.36 -6.29
N LYS A 164 1.28 12.31 -7.08
CA LYS A 164 1.44 10.91 -6.66
C LYS A 164 2.60 10.26 -7.37
N PHE A 165 3.46 9.61 -6.59
CA PHE A 165 4.61 8.83 -7.05
C PHE A 165 4.36 7.34 -6.83
N ASN A 166 4.62 6.53 -7.86
CA ASN A 166 4.49 5.07 -7.83
C ASN A 166 5.84 4.42 -8.24
N PRO A 167 6.88 4.43 -7.38
CA PRO A 167 8.24 4.07 -7.80
C PRO A 167 8.44 2.60 -8.16
N LEU A 168 7.50 1.73 -7.79
CA LEU A 168 7.49 0.31 -8.13
C LEU A 168 6.52 -0.04 -9.26
N ILE A 169 6.01 0.96 -10.00
CA ILE A 169 4.91 0.74 -10.97
C ILE A 169 5.21 -0.35 -12.02
N GLU A 170 6.48 -0.43 -12.45
CA GLU A 170 7.00 -1.39 -13.44
C GLU A 170 7.57 -2.67 -12.83
N TRP A 171 7.58 -2.81 -11.51
CA TRP A 171 8.12 -4.01 -10.87
C TRP A 171 7.13 -5.17 -11.00
N THR A 172 7.65 -6.35 -11.31
CA THR A 172 6.87 -7.58 -11.29
C THR A 172 6.78 -8.13 -9.86
N GLU A 173 5.84 -9.04 -9.63
CA GLU A 173 5.77 -9.75 -8.34
C GLU A 173 7.08 -10.51 -8.03
N SER A 174 7.66 -11.18 -9.02
CA SER A 174 8.91 -11.94 -8.84
C SER A 174 10.07 -11.03 -8.43
N GLU A 175 10.18 -9.86 -9.04
CA GLU A 175 11.23 -8.87 -8.73
C GLU A 175 11.10 -8.31 -7.31
N VAL A 176 9.87 -8.04 -6.86
CA VAL A 176 9.62 -7.62 -5.47
C VAL A 176 10.10 -8.70 -4.50
N TRP A 177 9.73 -9.96 -4.73
CA TRP A 177 10.13 -11.05 -3.86
C TRP A 177 11.63 -11.36 -3.92
N ASP A 178 12.24 -11.27 -5.09
CA ASP A 178 13.68 -11.44 -5.26
C ASP A 178 14.44 -10.34 -4.52
N TYR A 179 13.95 -9.09 -4.55
CA TYR A 179 14.51 -8.01 -3.73
C TYR A 179 14.39 -8.29 -2.25
N ILE A 180 13.19 -8.64 -1.77
CA ILE A 180 12.92 -8.91 -0.35
C ILE A 180 13.88 -9.96 0.17
N ARG A 181 13.99 -11.10 -0.54
CA ARG A 181 14.86 -12.21 -0.15
C ARG A 181 16.34 -11.85 -0.23
N SER A 182 16.77 -11.15 -1.28
CA SER A 182 18.19 -10.84 -1.49
C SER A 182 18.71 -9.76 -0.52
N ASN A 183 17.83 -8.99 0.10
CA ASN A 183 18.17 -7.90 1.02
C ASN A 183 17.70 -8.15 2.46
N ASP A 184 17.25 -9.37 2.77
CA ASP A 184 16.72 -9.79 4.06
C ASP A 184 15.63 -8.84 4.60
N VAL A 185 14.80 -8.29 3.72
CA VAL A 185 13.78 -7.29 4.10
C VAL A 185 12.70 -7.97 4.94
N PRO A 186 12.35 -7.45 6.13
CA PRO A 186 11.24 -7.97 6.91
C PRO A 186 9.95 -7.87 6.11
N TYR A 187 9.19 -8.96 6.01
CA TYR A 187 7.93 -9.01 5.29
C TYR A 187 6.83 -9.66 6.13
N ASN A 188 5.58 -9.47 5.72
CA ASN A 188 4.44 -9.99 6.44
C ASN A 188 4.35 -11.52 6.30
N ALA A 189 4.44 -12.26 7.40
CA ALA A 189 4.44 -13.73 7.43
C ALA A 189 3.15 -14.38 6.86
N LEU A 190 2.07 -13.62 6.65
CA LEU A 190 0.90 -14.13 5.94
C LEU A 190 1.17 -14.42 4.47
N HIS A 191 2.18 -13.80 3.85
CA HIS A 191 2.57 -14.14 2.48
C HIS A 191 2.98 -15.63 2.35
N ASP A 192 3.64 -16.19 3.37
CA ASP A 192 3.99 -17.63 3.44
C ASP A 192 2.76 -18.53 3.66
N GLN A 193 1.62 -17.93 3.97
CA GLN A 193 0.32 -18.59 4.16
C GLN A 193 -0.63 -18.32 2.97
N HIS A 194 -0.07 -17.99 1.81
CA HIS A 194 -0.81 -17.74 0.57
C HIS A 194 -1.75 -16.52 0.65
N TYR A 195 -1.34 -15.45 1.34
CA TYR A 195 -1.98 -14.14 1.27
C TYR A 195 -1.17 -13.19 0.36
N PRO A 196 -1.39 -13.18 -0.96
CA PRO A 196 -0.69 -12.26 -1.87
C PRO A 196 -1.09 -10.79 -1.65
N SER A 197 -2.36 -10.53 -1.33
CA SER A 197 -2.85 -9.18 -0.98
C SER A 197 -3.40 -9.13 0.44
N ILE A 198 -2.75 -8.33 1.29
CA ILE A 198 -3.09 -8.21 2.72
C ILE A 198 -3.77 -6.87 2.97
N GLY A 199 -4.88 -6.91 3.71
CA GLY A 199 -5.67 -5.76 4.12
C GLY A 199 -6.03 -5.87 5.59
N CYS A 200 -7.25 -5.45 5.94
CA CYS A 200 -7.79 -5.71 7.27
C CYS A 200 -8.10 -7.21 7.39
N GLU A 201 -7.86 -7.78 8.57
CA GLU A 201 -8.11 -9.20 8.89
C GLU A 201 -9.49 -9.69 8.43
N PRO A 202 -10.62 -9.03 8.71
CA PRO A 202 -11.93 -9.56 8.32
C PRO A 202 -12.21 -9.39 6.81
N CYS A 203 -11.33 -8.69 6.07
CA CYS A 203 -11.48 -8.38 4.65
C CYS A 203 -10.38 -8.94 3.77
N SER A 204 -9.50 -9.79 4.33
CA SER A 204 -8.51 -10.57 3.61
C SER A 204 -8.60 -12.06 3.95
N ARG A 205 -8.46 -12.92 2.94
CA ARG A 205 -8.28 -14.37 3.09
C ARG A 205 -7.09 -14.86 2.26
N SER A 206 -6.58 -16.04 2.57
CA SER A 206 -5.66 -16.75 1.70
C SER A 206 -6.35 -17.15 0.40
N ILE A 207 -5.55 -17.35 -0.64
CA ILE A 207 -6.01 -17.85 -1.94
C ILE A 207 -5.37 -19.21 -2.24
N THR A 208 -5.98 -19.96 -3.15
CA THR A 208 -5.39 -21.16 -3.73
C THR A 208 -4.47 -20.81 -4.90
N VAL A 209 -3.54 -21.70 -5.22
CA VAL A 209 -2.63 -21.50 -6.35
C VAL A 209 -3.44 -21.40 -7.65
N GLY A 210 -3.21 -20.31 -8.40
CA GLY A 210 -3.90 -20.04 -9.67
C GLY A 210 -5.14 -19.16 -9.55
N GLU A 211 -5.63 -18.87 -8.33
CA GLU A 211 -6.58 -17.78 -8.13
C GLU A 211 -5.90 -16.42 -8.41
N ASP A 212 -6.70 -15.43 -8.80
CA ASP A 212 -6.24 -14.04 -8.93
C ASP A 212 -5.64 -13.54 -7.60
N PRO A 213 -4.47 -12.85 -7.59
CA PRO A 213 -3.81 -12.36 -6.37
C PRO A 213 -4.66 -11.45 -5.47
N ARG A 214 -5.75 -10.88 -5.98
CA ARG A 214 -6.69 -10.03 -5.23
C ARG A 214 -8.02 -10.71 -4.93
N SER A 215 -8.27 -11.93 -5.38
CA SER A 215 -9.47 -12.72 -5.06
C SER A 215 -9.66 -12.95 -3.53
N GLY A 216 -8.58 -12.82 -2.76
CA GLY A 216 -8.61 -12.85 -1.30
C GLY A 216 -9.17 -11.57 -0.66
N ARG A 217 -9.44 -10.51 -1.42
CA ARG A 217 -9.92 -9.20 -0.94
C ARG A 217 -11.42 -9.08 -1.16
N TRP A 218 -12.16 -8.78 -0.09
CA TRP A 218 -13.63 -8.62 -0.15
C TRP A 218 -14.33 -9.78 -0.87
N TRP A 219 -13.85 -11.00 -0.66
CA TRP A 219 -14.21 -12.21 -1.39
C TRP A 219 -15.70 -12.60 -1.35
N TRP A 220 -16.49 -11.94 -0.50
CA TRP A 220 -17.93 -12.14 -0.38
C TRP A 220 -18.75 -11.22 -1.29
N GLU A 221 -18.15 -10.17 -1.86
CA GLU A 221 -18.79 -9.32 -2.87
C GLU A 221 -18.89 -10.13 -4.18
N ARG A 222 -20.11 -10.46 -4.62
CA ARG A 222 -20.36 -11.28 -5.82
C ARG A 222 -20.19 -10.41 -7.09
N GLU A 223 -19.20 -10.79 -7.93
CA GLU A 223 -18.88 -10.51 -9.37
C GLU A 223 -19.40 -9.18 -9.98
N ASP A 224 -18.58 -8.29 -10.57
CA ASP A 224 -18.03 -8.39 -11.95
C ASP A 224 -16.65 -7.69 -12.12
N GLY A 225 -15.94 -7.40 -11.03
CA GLY A 225 -14.66 -6.70 -11.13
C GLY A 225 -13.85 -6.81 -9.85
N VAL A 226 -12.52 -6.87 -10.00
CA VAL A 226 -11.58 -6.77 -8.89
C VAL A 226 -11.84 -5.44 -8.17
N ALA A 227 -12.52 -5.50 -7.02
CA ALA A 227 -12.79 -4.31 -6.24
C ALA A 227 -11.46 -3.65 -5.85
N GLU A 228 -11.37 -2.33 -6.03
CA GLU A 228 -10.24 -1.54 -5.57
C GLU A 228 -10.51 -0.89 -4.22
N CYS A 229 -9.43 -0.68 -3.47
CA CYS A 229 -9.54 0.10 -2.25
C CYS A 229 -9.84 1.56 -2.62
N GLY A 230 -10.71 2.22 -1.85
CA GLY A 230 -10.99 3.64 -2.03
C GLY A 230 -9.74 4.54 -1.96
N LEU A 231 -8.64 4.04 -1.41
CA LEU A 231 -7.33 4.70 -1.39
C LEU A 231 -6.71 4.88 -2.79
N HIS A 232 -7.12 4.09 -3.78
CA HIS A 232 -6.55 4.07 -5.12
C HIS A 232 -7.61 4.28 -6.22
N ALA A 233 -8.81 4.72 -5.85
CA ALA A 233 -9.85 4.96 -6.82
C ALA A 233 -9.53 6.21 -7.65
N SER A 234 -9.28 6.05 -8.95
CA SER A 234 -9.35 7.19 -9.88
C SER A 234 -10.78 7.73 -9.91
N PRO A 235 -10.98 9.06 -9.98
CA PRO A 235 -12.30 9.58 -10.28
C PRO A 235 -12.75 8.98 -11.60
N LEU A 236 -13.86 8.25 -11.60
CA LEU A 236 -14.48 7.75 -12.83
C LEU A 236 -14.56 8.93 -13.81
N LYS A 237 -13.96 8.79 -15.01
CA LYS A 237 -14.23 9.71 -16.10
C LYS A 237 -15.75 9.75 -16.24
N LYS A 238 -16.35 10.92 -15.99
CA LYS A 238 -17.75 11.12 -16.36
C LYS A 238 -17.87 10.82 -17.86
N PRO A 239 -18.92 10.11 -18.29
CA PRO A 239 -19.17 9.87 -19.71
C PRO A 239 -19.27 11.19 -20.48
#